data_AF-A0A7W2TJG9-F1
#
_entry.id   AF-A0A7W2TJG9-F1
#
_cell.length_a   1.000
_cell.length_b   1.000
_cell.length_c   1.000
_cell.angle_alpha   90.00
_cell.angle_beta   90.00
_cell.angle_gamma   90.00
#
_symmetry.space_group_name_H-M   'P 1'
#
loop_
_entity.id
_entity.type
_entity.pdbx_description
1 polymer ?
#
loop_
_entity_poly.entity_id
_entity_poly.type
_entity_poly.pdbx_seq_one_letter_code
_entity_poly.pdbx_strand_id
1 'polypeptide(L)'
;MSHLFKLFLFLMSSQCFAGTLTFKEVSKNEYELILKNEKSLEIAQAQQAIYDSAVKICKGMNPIYGKYKFESQEPISEDGETSSFTFVQNITCSDEVQSTPSRSKFVISKNQEIEINKLVSEMTNKFIQSKEEGSFKVAYDMMSPSMKKISDFNSWKKKESDYLIESGNLINRDVWRLTMYNNPDNSPSPGVYIAADYESSYDNHPVHCGYVMWFASNPNSKEYKVIREEAGKIPNDAMKNIKPENLQNIRKQIGCREL
;
A
#
# COMPACT_ATOMS: atom_id res chain seq x y z
N MET A 1 -33.76 -29.00 36.89
CA MET A 1 -34.71 -28.56 35.84
C MET A 1 -34.42 -27.09 35.56
N SER A 2 -33.44 -26.83 34.70
CA SER A 2 -33.59 -26.29 33.34
C SER A 2 -34.22 -24.89 33.28
N HIS A 3 -33.39 -23.86 33.41
CA HIS A 3 -33.71 -22.52 32.93
C HIS A 3 -33.06 -22.33 31.56
N LEU A 4 -33.91 -22.34 30.52
CA LEU A 4 -33.56 -21.96 29.15
C LEU A 4 -33.10 -20.49 29.12
N PHE A 5 -31.82 -20.26 28.85
CA PHE A 5 -31.32 -18.96 28.45
C PHE A 5 -31.71 -18.72 26.98
N LYS A 6 -32.60 -17.76 26.74
CA LYS A 6 -32.97 -17.31 25.39
C LYS A 6 -31.80 -16.54 24.79
N LEU A 7 -31.18 -17.13 23.76
CA LEU A 7 -30.21 -16.50 22.87
C LEU A 7 -30.91 -15.39 22.09
N PHE A 8 -30.58 -14.12 22.36
CA PHE A 8 -31.05 -12.98 21.58
C PHE A 8 -30.13 -12.80 20.37
N LEU A 9 -30.60 -13.19 19.19
CA LEU A 9 -29.94 -12.92 17.92
C LEU A 9 -30.26 -11.47 17.53
N PHE A 10 -29.36 -10.53 17.81
CA PHE A 10 -29.46 -9.16 17.30
C PHE A 10 -29.01 -9.14 15.83
N LEU A 11 -29.97 -9.20 14.92
CA LEU A 11 -29.77 -8.86 13.50
C LEU A 11 -29.69 -7.33 13.39
N MET A 12 -28.50 -6.79 13.61
CA MET A 12 -28.16 -5.45 13.11
C MET A 12 -27.95 -5.59 11.61
N SER A 13 -28.84 -4.98 10.83
CA SER A 13 -28.70 -4.82 9.38
C SER A 13 -27.54 -3.86 9.09
N SER A 14 -26.32 -4.37 9.17
CA SER A 14 -25.14 -3.70 8.64
C SER A 14 -25.20 -3.76 7.11
N GLN A 15 -24.91 -2.64 6.46
CA GLN A 15 -24.65 -2.60 5.02
C GLN A 15 -23.71 -3.76 4.68
N CYS A 16 -24.16 -4.61 3.77
CA CYS A 16 -23.52 -5.88 3.44
C CYS A 16 -22.14 -5.58 2.82
N PHE A 17 -21.09 -5.60 3.63
CA PHE A 17 -19.74 -5.79 3.14
C PHE A 17 -19.72 -7.18 2.51
N ALA A 18 -19.48 -7.28 1.20
CA ALA A 18 -19.34 -8.55 0.47
C ALA A 18 -18.01 -9.27 0.79
N GLY A 19 -17.54 -9.13 2.02
CA GLY A 19 -16.26 -9.66 2.48
C GLY A 19 -16.45 -10.68 3.60
N THR A 20 -15.66 -11.75 3.56
CA THR A 20 -15.61 -12.74 4.64
C THR A 20 -14.37 -12.48 5.49
N LEU A 21 -14.57 -12.30 6.80
CA LEU A 21 -13.48 -12.13 7.77
C LEU A 21 -13.38 -13.36 8.66
N THR A 22 -12.20 -13.97 8.73
CA THR A 22 -11.86 -15.02 9.70
C THR A 22 -10.65 -14.60 10.52
N PHE A 23 -10.43 -15.27 11.65
CA PHE A 23 -9.24 -15.03 12.47
C PHE A 23 -8.75 -16.33 13.13
N LYS A 24 -7.46 -16.37 13.48
CA LYS A 24 -6.84 -17.42 14.31
C LYS A 24 -5.94 -16.79 15.36
N GLU A 25 -5.90 -17.37 16.55
CA GLU A 25 -4.90 -17.03 17.56
C GLU A 25 -3.57 -17.69 17.18
N VAL A 26 -2.52 -16.88 17.06
CA VAL A 26 -1.16 -17.31 16.68
C VAL A 26 -0.33 -17.59 17.92
N SER A 27 -0.46 -16.72 18.93
CA SER A 27 0.12 -16.86 20.25
C SER A 27 -0.71 -16.07 21.26
N LYS A 28 -0.35 -16.09 22.54
CA LYS A 28 -1.09 -15.36 23.57
C LYS A 28 -1.14 -13.87 23.21
N ASN A 29 -2.36 -13.34 23.05
CA ASN A 29 -2.64 -11.96 22.64
C ASN A 29 -2.19 -11.60 21.21
N GLU A 30 -1.82 -12.57 20.37
CA GLU A 30 -1.48 -12.34 18.96
C GLU A 30 -2.43 -13.10 18.06
N TYR A 31 -2.99 -12.41 17.07
CA TYR A 31 -3.99 -12.97 16.17
C TYR A 31 -3.63 -12.64 14.72
N GLU A 32 -4.01 -13.54 13.81
CA GLU A 32 -3.96 -13.31 12.37
C GLU A 32 -5.40 -13.20 11.87
N LEU A 33 -5.74 -12.09 11.23
CA LEU A 33 -7.04 -11.81 10.64
C LEU A 33 -6.94 -11.95 9.12
N ILE A 34 -7.89 -12.65 8.51
CA ILE A 34 -7.93 -12.92 7.08
C ILE A 34 -9.25 -12.35 6.52
N LEU A 35 -9.14 -11.25 5.77
CA LEU A 35 -10.23 -10.65 5.02
C LEU A 35 -10.19 -11.14 3.57
N LYS A 36 -11.27 -11.76 3.11
CA LYS A 36 -11.52 -12.04 1.70
C LYS A 36 -12.58 -11.11 1.17
N ASN A 37 -12.40 -10.57 -0.03
CA ASN A 37 -13.37 -9.70 -0.69
C ASN A 37 -13.43 -10.01 -2.19
N GLU A 38 -14.56 -9.76 -2.82
CA GLU A 38 -14.71 -9.89 -4.27
C GLU A 38 -13.97 -8.77 -5.01
N LYS A 39 -13.90 -7.57 -4.43
CA LYS A 39 -13.18 -6.43 -5.00
C LYS A 39 -11.84 -6.22 -4.31
N SER A 40 -10.83 -5.86 -5.09
CA SER A 40 -9.57 -5.37 -4.52
C SER A 40 -9.84 -4.14 -3.67
N LEU A 41 -9.22 -4.10 -2.48
CA LEU A 41 -9.30 -2.97 -1.57
C LEU A 41 -7.93 -2.36 -1.40
N GLU A 42 -7.89 -1.05 -1.22
CA GLU A 42 -6.70 -0.41 -0.68
C GLU A 42 -6.41 -0.91 0.72
N ILE A 43 -5.13 -0.99 1.10
CA ILE A 43 -4.72 -1.50 2.41
C ILE A 43 -5.39 -0.74 3.56
N ALA A 44 -5.50 0.59 3.45
CA ALA A 44 -6.19 1.39 4.47
C ALA A 44 -7.68 1.02 4.58
N GLN A 45 -8.33 0.69 3.46
CA GLN A 45 -9.73 0.23 3.47
C GLN A 45 -9.83 -1.18 4.07
N ALA A 46 -8.92 -2.09 3.73
CA ALA A 46 -8.87 -3.43 4.29
C ALA A 46 -8.63 -3.39 5.82
N GLN A 47 -7.70 -2.56 6.28
CA GLN A 47 -7.41 -2.33 7.69
C GLN A 47 -8.59 -1.68 8.43
N GLN A 48 -9.29 -0.73 7.79
CA GLN A 48 -10.51 -0.15 8.35
C GLN A 48 -11.62 -1.20 8.46
N ALA A 49 -11.77 -2.07 7.46
CA ALA A 49 -12.81 -3.09 7.40
C ALA A 49 -12.64 -4.16 8.50
N ILE A 50 -11.42 -4.41 8.98
CA ILE A 50 -11.15 -5.39 10.04
C ILE A 50 -11.10 -4.79 11.45
N TYR A 51 -11.08 -3.45 11.59
CA TYR A 51 -10.79 -2.79 12.86
C TYR A 51 -11.79 -3.14 13.97
N ASP A 52 -13.09 -3.05 13.68
CA ASP A 52 -14.14 -3.36 14.67
C ASP A 52 -14.06 -4.81 15.17
N SER A 53 -13.66 -5.72 14.29
CA SER A 53 -13.43 -7.12 14.65
C SER A 53 -12.18 -7.30 15.48
N ALA A 54 -11.09 -6.58 15.15
CA ALA A 54 -9.87 -6.56 15.95
C ALA A 54 -10.13 -6.05 17.39
N VAL A 55 -10.95 -5.00 17.54
CA VAL A 55 -11.38 -4.48 18.86
C VAL A 55 -12.16 -5.55 19.64
N LYS A 56 -13.09 -6.25 18.99
CA LYS A 56 -13.86 -7.35 19.62
C LYS A 56 -12.95 -8.51 20.03
N ILE A 57 -11.99 -8.89 19.18
CA ILE A 57 -11.01 -9.95 19.46
C ILE A 57 -10.17 -9.59 20.69
N CYS A 58 -9.78 -8.33 20.83
CA CYS A 58 -8.95 -7.88 21.94
C CYS A 58 -9.67 -7.69 23.28
N LYS A 59 -11.00 -7.89 23.36
CA LYS A 59 -11.76 -7.96 24.63
C LYS A 59 -11.46 -6.82 25.62
N GLY A 60 -11.36 -5.59 25.12
CA GLY A 60 -11.07 -4.40 25.93
C GLY A 60 -9.60 -3.96 25.94
N MET A 61 -8.68 -4.80 25.45
CA MET A 61 -7.34 -4.38 25.03
C MET A 61 -7.39 -3.68 23.66
N ASN A 62 -6.34 -2.94 23.34
CA ASN A 62 -6.21 -2.26 22.04
C ASN A 62 -5.56 -3.19 21.01
N PRO A 63 -6.14 -3.32 19.80
CA PRO A 63 -5.48 -4.02 18.70
C PRO A 63 -4.35 -3.17 18.12
N ILE A 64 -3.12 -3.69 18.16
CA ILE A 64 -1.95 -3.10 17.52
C ILE A 64 -1.69 -3.85 16.21
N TYR A 65 -1.74 -3.15 15.09
CA TYR A 65 -1.47 -3.74 13.78
C TYR A 65 0.01 -4.08 13.60
N GLY A 66 0.27 -5.34 13.25
CA GLY A 66 1.57 -5.88 12.90
C GLY A 66 1.78 -6.02 11.39
N LYS A 67 2.50 -7.08 10.99
CA LYS A 67 2.75 -7.40 9.57
C LYS A 67 1.43 -7.69 8.84
N TYR A 68 1.38 -7.35 7.56
CA TYR A 68 0.30 -7.72 6.67
C TYR A 68 0.82 -8.29 5.35
N LYS A 69 -0.05 -9.01 4.65
CA LYS A 69 0.14 -9.50 3.28
C LYS A 69 -1.20 -9.35 2.54
N PHE A 70 -1.16 -9.09 1.24
CA PHE A 70 -2.36 -9.18 0.41
C PHE A 70 -2.06 -9.79 -0.95
N GLU A 71 -3.09 -10.32 -1.58
CA GLU A 71 -3.10 -10.85 -2.94
C GLU A 71 -4.40 -10.38 -3.61
N SER A 72 -4.29 -9.85 -4.83
CA SER A 72 -5.43 -9.45 -5.65
C SER A 72 -5.32 -10.03 -7.06
N GLN A 73 -6.47 -10.38 -7.63
CA GLN A 73 -6.64 -10.77 -9.03
C GLN A 73 -7.84 -10.00 -9.59
N GLU A 74 -7.65 -9.32 -10.72
CA GLU A 74 -8.72 -8.59 -11.41
C GLU A 74 -8.76 -9.00 -12.89
N PRO A 75 -9.95 -9.28 -13.45
CA PRO A 75 -10.08 -9.64 -14.85
C PRO A 75 -9.77 -8.44 -15.76
N ILE A 76 -9.06 -8.72 -16.85
CA ILE A 76 -8.68 -7.71 -17.86
C ILE A 76 -9.83 -7.47 -18.87
N SER A 77 -10.82 -8.37 -18.93
CA SER A 77 -12.01 -8.29 -19.79
C SER A 77 -13.27 -8.67 -19.02
N GLU A 78 -14.45 -8.22 -19.49
CA GLU A 78 -15.75 -8.53 -18.86
C GLU A 78 -16.06 -10.05 -18.79
N ASP A 79 -15.40 -10.86 -19.63
CA ASP A 79 -15.54 -12.32 -19.69
C ASP A 79 -14.50 -13.10 -18.85
N GLY A 80 -13.64 -12.41 -18.09
CA GLY A 80 -12.55 -13.01 -17.30
C GLY A 80 -13.00 -13.64 -15.96
N GLU A 81 -12.11 -14.40 -15.32
CA GLU A 81 -12.35 -14.97 -13.97
C GLU A 81 -12.79 -13.90 -12.97
N THR A 82 -13.66 -14.29 -12.02
CA THR A 82 -14.13 -13.41 -10.94
C THR A 82 -12.95 -12.84 -10.15
N SER A 83 -12.98 -11.52 -9.92
CA SER A 83 -11.97 -10.84 -9.12
C SER A 83 -11.89 -11.43 -7.71
N SER A 84 -10.67 -11.50 -7.17
CA SER A 84 -10.45 -11.98 -5.81
C SER A 84 -9.47 -11.09 -5.07
N PHE A 85 -9.73 -10.87 -3.78
CA PHE A 85 -8.86 -10.15 -2.89
C PHE A 85 -8.74 -10.91 -1.58
N THR A 86 -7.51 -11.17 -1.13
CA THR A 86 -7.21 -11.72 0.19
C THR A 86 -6.23 -10.81 0.90
N PHE A 87 -6.60 -10.36 2.10
CA PHE A 87 -5.78 -9.54 2.97
C PHE A 87 -5.59 -10.25 4.32
N VAL A 88 -4.33 -10.40 4.73
CA VAL A 88 -3.93 -11.02 5.99
C VAL A 88 -3.27 -9.96 6.84
N GLN A 89 -3.74 -9.75 8.07
CA GLN A 89 -3.20 -8.79 9.03
C GLN A 89 -2.95 -9.47 10.38
N ASN A 90 -1.71 -9.38 10.86
CA ASN A 90 -1.39 -9.75 12.24
C ASN A 90 -1.77 -8.61 13.18
N ILE A 91 -2.34 -8.93 14.33
CA ILE A 91 -2.60 -7.97 15.41
C ILE A 91 -2.05 -8.50 16.74
N THR A 92 -1.64 -7.58 17.61
CA THR A 92 -1.30 -7.87 19.00
C THR A 92 -2.24 -7.08 19.91
N CYS A 93 -2.90 -7.74 20.85
CA CYS A 93 -3.75 -7.10 21.83
C CYS A 93 -2.92 -6.65 23.04
N SER A 94 -2.92 -5.36 23.34
CA SER A 94 -2.16 -4.78 24.44
C SER A 94 -3.04 -3.92 25.34
N ASP A 95 -2.77 -3.97 26.65
CA ASP A 95 -3.32 -3.04 27.64
C ASP A 95 -2.75 -1.62 27.50
N GLU A 96 -1.67 -1.46 26.73
CA GLU A 96 -1.24 -0.15 26.30
C GLU A 96 -2.36 0.46 25.47
N VAL A 97 -2.94 1.53 25.97
CA VAL A 97 -3.59 2.52 25.11
C VAL A 97 -2.51 2.89 24.12
N GLN A 98 -2.67 2.44 22.88
CA GLN A 98 -1.98 3.09 21.78
C GLN A 98 -2.54 4.51 21.85
N SER A 99 -1.85 5.39 22.59
CA SER A 99 -2.15 6.81 22.55
C SER A 99 -2.13 7.07 21.06
N THR A 100 -3.29 7.35 20.45
CA THR A 100 -3.32 7.95 19.13
C THR A 100 -2.48 9.19 19.35
N PRO A 101 -1.20 9.21 18.94
CA PRO A 101 -0.34 10.30 19.30
C PRO A 101 -1.03 11.50 18.68
N SER A 102 -1.26 12.57 19.45
CA SER A 102 -2.02 13.73 19.01
C SER A 102 -1.78 13.97 17.51
N ARG A 103 -2.74 13.56 16.68
CA ARG A 103 -2.60 13.61 15.22
C ARG A 103 -2.89 15.01 14.71
N SER A 104 -2.62 16.02 15.56
CA SER A 104 -2.66 17.41 15.19
C SER A 104 -1.82 17.56 13.93
N LYS A 105 -2.44 18.01 12.85
CA LYS A 105 -1.75 18.29 11.60
C LYS A 105 -0.61 19.25 11.89
N PHE A 106 0.55 18.99 11.29
CA PHE A 106 1.65 19.95 11.33
C PHE A 106 1.21 21.24 10.64
N VAL A 107 1.68 22.39 11.14
CA VAL A 107 1.58 23.65 10.41
C VAL A 107 2.68 23.65 9.36
N ILE A 108 2.33 23.36 8.11
CA ILE A 108 3.26 23.33 6.98
C ILE A 108 2.99 24.58 6.13
N SER A 109 3.98 25.45 6.00
CA SER A 109 3.86 26.63 5.14
C SER A 109 3.97 26.23 3.66
N LYS A 110 3.44 27.06 2.76
CA LYS A 110 3.56 26.82 1.31
C LYS A 110 5.01 26.70 0.84
N ASN A 111 5.93 27.50 1.39
CA ASN A 111 7.36 27.42 1.05
C ASN A 111 7.97 26.10 1.51
N GLN A 112 7.61 25.66 2.73
CA GLN A 112 8.06 24.37 3.25
C GLN A 112 7.52 23.21 2.42
N GLU A 113 6.26 23.26 1.99
CA GLU A 113 5.67 22.26 1.10
C GLU A 113 6.43 22.19 -0.24
N ILE A 114 6.78 23.33 -0.84
CA ILE A 114 7.59 23.40 -2.06
C ILE A 114 8.96 22.74 -1.86
N GLU A 115 9.65 23.05 -0.75
CA GLU A 115 10.97 22.47 -0.44
C GLU A 115 10.89 20.96 -0.22
N ILE A 116 9.88 20.50 0.52
CA ILE A 116 9.62 19.08 0.76
C ILE A 116 9.34 18.37 -0.57
N ASN A 117 8.47 18.93 -1.40
CA ASN A 117 8.12 18.35 -2.70
C ASN A 117 9.35 18.25 -3.62
N LYS A 118 10.19 19.29 -3.65
CA LYS A 118 11.45 19.25 -4.40
C LYS A 118 12.37 18.14 -3.90
N LEU A 119 12.58 18.05 -2.58
CA LEU A 119 13.42 17.01 -1.97
C LEU A 119 12.89 15.60 -2.31
N VAL A 120 11.59 15.37 -2.16
CA VAL A 120 10.98 14.05 -2.42
C VAL A 120 11.01 13.69 -3.90
N SER A 121 10.84 14.66 -4.81
CA SER A 121 11.03 14.42 -6.25
C SER A 121 12.46 13.95 -6.57
N GLU A 122 13.47 14.65 -6.04
CA GLU A 122 14.88 14.29 -6.21
C GLU A 122 15.19 12.90 -5.62
N MET A 123 14.67 12.61 -4.42
CA MET A 123 14.81 11.30 -3.79
C MET A 123 14.11 10.18 -4.57
N THR A 124 12.93 10.45 -5.14
CA THR A 124 12.19 9.48 -5.96
C THR A 124 12.98 9.12 -7.21
N ASN A 125 13.48 10.12 -7.93
CA ASN A 125 14.35 9.88 -9.09
C ASN A 125 15.59 9.08 -8.71
N LYS A 126 16.28 9.47 -7.64
CA LYS A 126 17.47 8.74 -7.15
C LYS A 126 17.15 7.29 -6.78
N PHE A 127 16.03 7.05 -6.10
CA PHE A 127 15.62 5.71 -5.69
C PHE A 127 15.39 4.81 -6.91
N ILE A 128 14.64 5.26 -7.90
CA ILE A 128 14.34 4.45 -9.09
C ILE A 128 15.59 4.28 -9.96
N GLN A 129 16.33 5.36 -10.25
CA GLN A 129 17.56 5.32 -11.03
C GLN A 129 18.61 4.37 -10.40
N SER A 130 18.72 4.35 -9.07
CA SER A 130 19.65 3.44 -8.39
C SER A 130 19.31 1.97 -8.64
N LYS A 131 18.03 1.61 -8.88
CA LYS A 131 17.66 0.23 -9.26
C LYS A 131 18.14 -0.08 -10.68
N GLU A 132 17.91 0.86 -11.60
CA GLU A 132 18.21 0.72 -13.03
C GLU A 132 19.70 0.62 -13.32
N GLU A 133 20.51 1.37 -12.57
CA GLU A 133 21.97 1.32 -12.67
C GLU A 133 22.59 0.13 -11.92
N GLY A 134 21.76 -0.75 -11.34
CA GLY A 134 22.23 -1.90 -10.54
C GLY A 134 22.78 -1.51 -9.16
N SER A 135 22.69 -0.24 -8.76
CA SER A 135 23.03 0.30 -7.45
C SER A 135 21.98 -0.06 -6.38
N PHE A 136 21.54 -1.32 -6.36
CA PHE A 136 20.45 -1.82 -5.53
C PHE A 136 20.63 -1.53 -4.03
N LYS A 137 21.86 -1.56 -3.52
CA LYS A 137 22.12 -1.27 -2.10
C LYS A 137 21.73 0.17 -1.74
N VAL A 138 21.98 1.13 -2.63
CA VAL A 138 21.61 2.55 -2.45
C VAL A 138 20.09 2.67 -2.34
N ALA A 139 19.35 2.09 -3.30
CA ALA A 139 17.89 2.09 -3.29
C ALA A 139 17.33 1.37 -2.03
N TYR A 140 17.86 0.20 -1.68
CA TYR A 140 17.45 -0.54 -0.49
C TYR A 140 17.68 0.27 0.80
N ASP A 141 18.76 1.04 0.89
CA ASP A 141 19.05 1.87 2.07
C ASP A 141 18.09 3.06 2.27
N MET A 142 17.42 3.47 1.19
CA MET A 142 16.35 4.46 1.24
C MET A 142 15.04 3.88 1.79
N MET A 143 14.90 2.55 1.84
CA MET A 143 13.74 1.89 2.43
C MET A 143 13.72 2.00 3.95
N SER A 144 12.50 2.11 4.47
CA SER A 144 12.21 2.07 5.90
C SER A 144 12.56 0.71 6.51
N PRO A 145 12.82 0.65 7.83
CA PRO A 145 13.00 -0.63 8.52
C PRO A 145 11.81 -1.58 8.37
N SER A 146 10.58 -1.07 8.25
CA SER A 146 9.39 -1.89 8.03
C SER A 146 9.42 -2.57 6.66
N MET A 147 9.75 -1.85 5.57
CA MET A 147 9.93 -2.45 4.24
C MET A 147 11.03 -3.52 4.23
N LYS A 148 12.17 -3.26 4.88
CA LYS A 148 13.28 -4.21 5.00
C LYS A 148 12.95 -5.47 5.81
N LYS A 149 11.93 -5.43 6.66
CA LYS A 149 11.41 -6.60 7.39
C LYS A 149 10.50 -7.49 6.55
N ILE A 150 10.00 -6.99 5.41
CA ILE A 150 9.12 -7.72 4.50
C ILE A 150 9.96 -8.57 3.54
N SER A 151 11.02 -8.01 2.98
CA SER A 151 11.96 -8.72 2.10
C SER A 151 13.38 -8.34 2.47
N ASP A 152 14.23 -9.34 2.66
CA ASP A 152 15.67 -9.11 2.82
C ASP A 152 16.30 -8.58 1.52
N PHE A 153 17.53 -8.07 1.63
CA PHE A 153 18.21 -7.41 0.52
C PHE A 153 18.40 -8.31 -0.70
N ASN A 154 18.75 -9.59 -0.53
CA ASN A 154 19.04 -10.47 -1.66
C ASN A 154 17.76 -10.85 -2.40
N SER A 155 16.72 -11.19 -1.66
CA SER A 155 15.39 -11.47 -2.22
C SER A 155 14.83 -10.26 -2.96
N TRP A 156 14.94 -9.07 -2.36
CA TRP A 156 14.48 -7.83 -2.97
C TRP A 156 15.29 -7.49 -4.22
N LYS A 157 16.64 -7.52 -4.15
CA LYS A 157 17.52 -7.28 -5.29
C LYS A 157 17.20 -8.20 -6.45
N LYS A 158 17.00 -9.50 -6.19
CA LYS A 158 16.67 -10.46 -7.24
C LYS A 158 15.36 -10.08 -7.93
N LYS A 159 14.31 -9.79 -7.17
CA LYS A 159 13.01 -9.36 -7.70
C LYS A 159 13.14 -8.13 -8.59
N GLU A 160 13.81 -7.07 -8.11
CA GLU A 160 13.99 -5.84 -8.90
C GLU A 160 14.87 -6.07 -10.13
N SER A 161 15.91 -6.90 -10.02
CA SER A 161 16.79 -7.22 -11.15
C SER A 161 16.05 -8.00 -12.23
N ASP A 162 15.28 -9.02 -11.86
CA ASP A 162 14.47 -9.80 -12.80
C ASP A 162 13.46 -8.87 -13.52
N TYR A 163 12.83 -7.99 -12.75
CA TYR A 163 11.88 -6.99 -13.25
C TYR A 163 12.48 -6.03 -14.29
N LEU A 164 13.68 -5.52 -14.03
CA LEU A 164 14.37 -4.59 -14.94
C LEU A 164 14.84 -5.29 -16.22
N ILE A 165 15.33 -6.54 -16.11
CA ILE A 165 15.69 -7.34 -17.28
C ILE A 165 14.46 -7.58 -18.18
N GLU A 166 13.32 -7.91 -17.57
CA GLU A 166 12.06 -8.09 -18.29
C GLU A 166 11.63 -6.79 -18.99
N SER A 167 11.84 -5.64 -18.34
CA SER A 167 11.39 -4.34 -18.85
C SER A 167 12.21 -3.81 -20.03
N GLY A 168 13.51 -4.14 -20.09
CA GLY A 168 14.42 -3.57 -21.09
C GLY A 168 14.91 -2.18 -20.69
N ASN A 169 15.44 -1.41 -21.65
CA ASN A 169 16.04 -0.11 -21.34
C ASN A 169 14.95 0.94 -21.07
N LEU A 170 15.25 1.86 -20.17
CA LEU A 170 14.42 3.04 -19.92
C LEU A 170 14.46 3.96 -21.14
N ILE A 171 13.29 4.36 -21.63
CA ILE A 171 13.12 5.34 -22.71
C ILE A 171 12.88 6.72 -22.11
N ASN A 172 11.92 6.83 -21.19
CA ASN A 172 11.65 8.07 -20.45
C ASN A 172 11.08 7.79 -19.06
N ARG A 173 11.16 8.80 -18.19
CA ARG A 173 10.48 8.85 -16.91
C ARG A 173 10.06 10.28 -16.60
N ASP A 174 8.89 10.41 -15.98
CA ASP A 174 8.44 11.65 -15.34
C ASP A 174 7.85 11.37 -13.96
N VAL A 175 8.27 12.13 -12.95
CA VAL A 175 7.63 12.16 -11.62
C VAL A 175 6.67 13.34 -11.63
N TRP A 176 5.42 13.08 -11.99
CA TRP A 176 4.49 14.12 -12.45
C TRP A 176 3.58 14.67 -11.35
N ARG A 177 3.43 13.96 -10.22
CA ARG A 177 2.61 14.42 -9.09
C ARG A 177 3.20 14.03 -7.75
N LEU A 178 3.07 14.96 -6.80
CA LEU A 178 3.37 14.75 -5.39
C LEU A 178 2.12 15.05 -4.58
N THR A 179 1.66 14.08 -3.80
CA THR A 179 0.52 14.23 -2.90
C THR A 179 0.97 14.09 -1.46
N MET A 180 0.89 15.17 -0.70
CA MET A 180 1.25 15.19 0.72
C MET A 180 0.05 14.87 1.61
N TYR A 181 0.22 13.90 2.49
CA TYR A 181 -0.70 13.57 3.57
C TYR A 181 -0.04 13.93 4.91
N ASN A 182 -0.66 14.86 5.62
CA ASN A 182 -0.19 15.37 6.91
C ASN A 182 -0.96 14.67 8.03
N ASN A 183 -0.28 13.78 8.77
CA ASN A 183 -0.86 12.97 9.84
C ASN A 183 -2.20 12.31 9.45
N PRO A 184 -2.27 11.51 8.37
CA PRO A 184 -3.53 10.89 7.97
C PRO A 184 -4.02 9.91 9.05
N ASP A 185 -5.34 9.82 9.25
CA ASP A 185 -5.92 9.07 10.37
C ASP A 185 -5.67 7.55 10.32
N ASN A 186 -5.31 7.01 9.17
CA ASN A 186 -5.06 5.58 9.02
C ASN A 186 -3.58 5.24 8.82
N SER A 187 -2.65 6.17 9.11
CA SER A 187 -1.22 5.84 9.02
C SER A 187 -0.72 5.01 10.20
N PRO A 188 0.26 4.11 9.99
CA PRO A 188 0.91 3.36 11.05
C PRO A 188 1.67 4.22 12.07
N SER A 189 2.03 5.45 11.70
CA SER A 189 2.77 6.37 12.55
C SER A 189 2.37 7.82 12.24
N PRO A 190 2.41 8.73 13.22
CA PRO A 190 2.33 10.17 12.95
C PRO A 190 3.53 10.61 12.10
N GLY A 191 3.28 11.48 11.14
CA GLY A 191 4.29 12.08 10.29
C GLY A 191 3.71 12.69 9.01
N VAL A 192 4.62 13.03 8.11
CA VAL A 192 4.32 13.48 6.76
C VAL A 192 4.55 12.30 5.81
N TYR A 193 3.52 11.99 5.04
CA TYR A 193 3.51 10.95 4.03
C TYR A 193 3.41 11.61 2.66
N ILE A 194 4.22 11.20 1.69
CA ILE A 194 4.22 11.81 0.36
C ILE A 194 4.21 10.71 -0.69
N ALA A 195 3.14 10.65 -1.46
CA ALA A 195 3.07 9.82 -2.66
C ALA A 195 3.72 10.59 -3.82
N ALA A 196 4.77 10.03 -4.40
CA ALA A 196 5.38 10.52 -5.63
C ALA A 196 4.94 9.62 -6.79
N ASP A 197 3.93 10.07 -7.54
CA ASP A 197 3.42 9.37 -8.71
C ASP A 197 4.37 9.60 -9.89
N TYR A 198 4.64 8.53 -10.62
CA TYR A 198 5.53 8.57 -11.77
C TYR A 198 5.00 7.74 -12.92
N GLU A 199 5.39 8.13 -14.12
CA GLU A 199 5.27 7.34 -15.33
C GLU A 199 6.65 7.06 -15.89
N SER A 200 6.80 5.91 -16.52
CA SER A 200 7.99 5.55 -17.28
C SER A 200 7.56 4.78 -18.53
N SER A 201 8.45 4.75 -19.50
CA SER A 201 8.35 3.82 -20.62
C SER A 201 9.67 3.10 -20.77
N TYR A 202 9.56 1.80 -21.04
CA TYR A 202 10.69 0.92 -21.30
C TYR A 202 10.50 0.25 -22.66
N ASP A 203 11.58 -0.34 -23.20
CA ASP A 203 11.54 -1.09 -24.46
C ASP A 203 10.39 -2.11 -24.52
N ASN A 204 10.16 -2.87 -23.44
CA ASN A 204 9.14 -3.93 -23.40
C ASN A 204 7.84 -3.53 -22.70
N HIS A 205 7.85 -2.43 -21.93
CA HIS A 205 6.70 -1.91 -21.19
C HIS A 205 6.48 -0.43 -21.54
N PRO A 206 5.81 -0.14 -22.67
CA PRO A 206 5.58 1.23 -23.13
C PRO A 206 4.69 2.04 -22.19
N VAL A 207 3.91 1.38 -21.33
CA VAL A 207 3.18 2.01 -20.23
C VAL A 207 3.63 1.39 -18.93
N HIS A 208 4.27 2.19 -18.08
CA HIS A 208 4.64 1.81 -16.72
C HIS A 208 4.32 2.96 -15.78
N CYS A 209 3.44 2.71 -14.82
CA CYS A 209 2.92 3.75 -13.94
C CYS A 209 2.94 3.25 -12.51
N GLY A 210 3.23 4.14 -11.57
CA GLY A 210 3.34 3.75 -10.18
C GLY A 210 3.54 4.92 -9.26
N TYR A 211 3.74 4.63 -7.99
CA TYR A 211 4.12 5.64 -7.02
C TYR A 211 5.08 5.08 -5.97
N VAL A 212 5.89 5.99 -5.41
CA VAL A 212 6.71 5.73 -4.24
C VAL A 212 6.15 6.53 -3.07
N MET A 213 5.83 5.84 -1.97
CA MET A 213 5.38 6.49 -0.74
C MET A 213 6.55 6.73 0.20
N TRP A 214 6.78 8.00 0.52
CA TRP A 214 7.81 8.47 1.43
C TRP A 214 7.20 8.82 2.79
N PHE A 215 7.97 8.58 3.86
CA PHE A 215 7.59 8.93 5.23
C PHE A 215 8.71 9.68 5.94
N ALA A 216 8.32 10.72 6.68
CA ALA A 216 9.12 11.35 7.71
C ALA A 216 8.28 11.60 8.97
N SER A 217 8.86 11.44 10.16
CA SER A 217 8.16 11.67 11.43
C SER A 217 7.82 13.15 11.68
N ASN A 218 8.46 14.07 10.96
CA ASN A 218 8.24 15.51 11.06
C ASN A 218 8.56 16.21 9.72
N PRO A 219 7.82 17.28 9.34
CA PRO A 219 8.02 18.00 8.08
C PRO A 219 9.40 18.65 7.91
N ASN A 220 10.12 18.96 9.00
CA ASN A 220 11.48 19.50 8.93
C ASN A 220 12.56 18.41 8.73
N SER A 221 12.18 17.14 8.60
CA SER A 221 13.14 16.06 8.35
C SER A 221 13.80 16.22 6.98
N LYS A 222 15.09 15.90 6.90
CA LYS A 222 15.79 15.67 5.64
C LYS A 222 15.89 14.18 5.29
N GLU A 223 15.40 13.32 6.18
CA GLU A 223 15.46 11.88 6.07
C GLU A 223 14.05 11.34 5.85
N TYR A 224 13.68 11.22 4.57
CA TYR A 224 12.50 10.49 4.17
C TYR A 224 12.87 9.03 3.86
N LYS A 225 11.97 8.10 4.18
CA LYS A 225 12.15 6.67 3.90
C LYS A 225 11.01 6.13 3.07
N VAL A 226 11.34 5.25 2.12
CA VAL A 226 10.33 4.52 1.33
C VAL A 226 9.62 3.55 2.25
N ILE A 227 8.28 3.65 2.31
CA ILE A 227 7.43 2.78 3.12
C ILE A 227 6.45 1.95 2.28
N ARG A 228 6.28 2.29 1.01
CA ARG A 228 5.49 1.54 0.02
C ARG A 228 5.97 1.93 -1.38
N GLU A 229 5.99 0.96 -2.28
CA GLU A 229 6.20 1.16 -3.71
C GLU A 229 5.21 0.24 -4.43
N GLU A 230 4.48 0.80 -5.38
CA GLU A 230 3.58 0.04 -6.25
C GLU A 230 3.75 0.52 -7.69
N ALA A 231 3.66 -0.42 -8.61
CA ALA A 231 3.72 -0.14 -10.03
C ALA A 231 2.88 -1.15 -10.81
N GLY A 232 2.24 -0.67 -11.87
CA GLY A 232 1.61 -1.49 -12.90
C GLY A 232 2.25 -1.22 -14.25
N LYS A 233 2.10 -2.19 -15.16
CA LYS A 233 2.71 -2.14 -16.49
C LYS A 233 1.81 -2.75 -17.54
N ILE A 234 1.93 -2.26 -18.77
CA ILE A 234 1.32 -2.85 -19.96
C ILE A 234 2.45 -3.27 -20.91
N PRO A 235 2.66 -4.58 -21.13
CA PRO A 235 3.68 -5.05 -22.07
C PRO A 235 3.27 -4.85 -23.54
N ASN A 236 4.27 -4.84 -24.41
CA ASN A 236 4.09 -4.61 -25.86
C ASN A 236 3.10 -5.57 -26.53
N ASP A 237 3.03 -6.82 -26.07
CA ASP A 237 2.08 -7.81 -26.57
C ASP A 237 0.64 -7.50 -26.14
N ALA A 238 0.42 -7.09 -24.89
CA ALA A 238 -0.87 -6.63 -24.41
C ALA A 238 -1.35 -5.37 -25.13
N MET A 239 -0.45 -4.42 -25.40
CA MET A 239 -0.77 -3.19 -26.16
C MET A 239 -1.38 -3.46 -27.54
N LYS A 240 -1.03 -4.57 -28.20
CA LYS A 240 -1.59 -4.92 -29.52
C LYS A 240 -3.07 -5.32 -29.47
N ASN A 241 -3.54 -5.74 -28.30
CA ASN A 241 -4.89 -6.26 -28.11
C ASN A 241 -5.81 -5.27 -27.37
N ILE A 242 -5.26 -4.19 -26.81
CA ILE A 242 -6.04 -3.14 -26.15
C ILE A 242 -6.63 -2.21 -27.20
N LYS A 243 -7.96 -2.07 -27.20
CA LYS A 243 -8.63 -1.09 -28.03
C LYS A 243 -8.34 0.34 -27.53
N PRO A 244 -8.17 1.34 -28.41
CA PRO A 244 -7.84 2.71 -28.01
C PRO A 244 -8.79 3.31 -26.96
N GLU A 245 -10.08 3.02 -27.08
CA GLU A 245 -11.12 3.48 -26.14
C GLU A 245 -10.96 2.92 -24.71
N ASN A 246 -10.33 1.76 -24.56
CA ASN A 246 -10.11 1.10 -23.26
C ASN A 246 -8.76 1.48 -22.64
N LEU A 247 -7.80 1.93 -23.45
CA LEU A 247 -6.43 2.21 -23.01
C LEU A 247 -6.42 3.24 -21.87
N GLN A 248 -7.25 4.28 -21.96
CA GLN A 248 -7.29 5.32 -20.93
C GLN A 248 -7.78 4.79 -19.57
N ASN A 249 -8.77 3.91 -19.58
CA ASN A 249 -9.28 3.30 -18.35
C ASN A 249 -8.25 2.35 -17.73
N ILE A 250 -7.57 1.54 -18.54
CA ILE A 250 -6.51 0.64 -18.07
C ILE A 250 -5.34 1.45 -17.50
N ARG A 251 -4.90 2.49 -18.22
CA ARG A 251 -3.88 3.44 -17.73
C ARG A 251 -4.24 4.01 -16.36
N LYS A 252 -5.49 4.43 -16.18
CA LYS A 252 -6.00 4.95 -14.91
C LYS A 252 -5.98 3.90 -13.79
N GLN A 253 -6.37 2.65 -14.08
CA GLN A 253 -6.34 1.56 -13.11
C GLN A 253 -4.93 1.27 -12.58
N ILE A 254 -3.90 1.40 -13.43
CA ILE A 254 -2.50 1.20 -13.02
C ILE A 254 -1.80 2.47 -12.54
N GLY A 255 -2.54 3.56 -12.30
CA GLY A 255 -2.02 4.78 -11.68
C GLY A 255 -1.35 5.77 -12.62
N CYS A 256 -1.57 5.68 -13.94
CA CYS A 256 -1.08 6.68 -14.87
C CYS A 256 -1.85 8.02 -14.74
N ARG A 257 -1.20 9.10 -15.14
CA ARG A 257 -1.77 10.40 -15.46
C ARG A 257 -2.85 10.27 -16.54
N GLU A 258 -3.89 11.08 -16.40
CA GLU A 258 -4.89 11.23 -17.45
C GLU A 258 -4.28 11.89 -18.69
N LEU A 259 -4.56 11.33 -19.87
CA LEU A 259 -4.08 11.81 -21.17
C LEU A 259 -4.70 13.16 -21.54
#